data_AF-A0A373FBC2-F1
#
_entry.id   AF-A0A373FBC2-F1
#
_cell.length_a   1.000
_cell.length_b   1.000
_cell.length_c   1.000
_cell.angle_alpha   90.00
_cell.angle_beta   90.00
_cell.angle_gamma   90.00
#
_symmetry.space_group_name_H-M   'P 1'
#
loop_
_entity.id
_entity.type
_entity.pdbx_description
1 polymer ?
#
loop_
_entity_poly.entity_id
_entity_poly.type
_entity_poly.pdbx_seq_one_letter_code
_entity_poly.pdbx_strand_id
1 'polypeptide(L)'
;MNYSQESEIENAIEDVLQDAAIAKRLAAQARPAIWLETALAEDEAEIAIGSTKLGGLPDLPAGVVWPERGRYPDHHPRVKSLLEDSTAPNKRWSWATAAQAQSFREEALEHMERLSQPFPLSFLAQINFAQLRAAGPVDEDFPHSGVLSVFFDLVEQPWGYDPADATALAVLFHEEASSLERRELPKVLQELDEQWQTPALACELHACCTPLPMESAQWESLGLNLSDEQNDAFADWWMDEAENGSSEEGEDACCHRIGGWPTPVQGDMQTECALVAAGHYCGNGNAYGNPALQSVRDTATDWLLLLQIGTDEKGGLNWGDNGQLYLWIRRDDLRARRFDQARLVLQCY
;
A
#
# COMPACT_ATOMS: atom_id res chain seq x y z
N MET A 1 -3.77 -15.87 -5.40
CA MET A 1 -4.62 -15.50 -4.23
C MET A 1 -6.00 -14.83 -4.51
N ASN A 2 -6.54 -14.83 -5.74
CA ASN A 2 -7.87 -14.23 -6.01
C ASN A 2 -8.88 -15.33 -6.39
N TYR A 3 -9.72 -15.73 -5.45
CA TYR A 3 -10.70 -16.81 -5.66
C TYR A 3 -12.07 -16.24 -6.02
N SER A 4 -12.89 -17.00 -6.73
CA SER A 4 -14.23 -16.55 -7.12
C SER A 4 -15.22 -16.60 -5.95
N GLN A 5 -14.98 -17.52 -5.00
CA GLN A 5 -15.89 -17.80 -3.89
C GLN A 5 -15.20 -18.53 -2.73
N GLU A 6 -15.80 -18.45 -1.54
CA GLU A 6 -15.30 -19.07 -0.31
C GLU A 6 -15.05 -20.59 -0.45
N SER A 7 -15.91 -21.31 -1.16
CA SER A 7 -15.77 -22.76 -1.31
C SER A 7 -14.52 -23.18 -2.10
N GLU A 8 -13.99 -22.32 -2.96
CA GLU A 8 -12.72 -22.59 -3.66
C GLU A 8 -11.54 -22.49 -2.69
N ILE A 9 -11.58 -21.53 -1.77
CA ILE A 9 -10.60 -21.40 -0.69
C ILE A 9 -10.70 -22.60 0.26
N GLU A 10 -11.91 -23.01 0.65
CA GLU A 10 -12.13 -24.19 1.51
C GLU A 10 -11.50 -25.44 0.90
N ASN A 11 -11.79 -25.72 -0.38
CA ASN A 11 -11.24 -26.90 -1.07
C ASN A 11 -9.71 -26.83 -1.19
N ALA A 12 -9.16 -25.67 -1.58
CA ALA A 12 -7.71 -25.51 -1.71
C ALA A 12 -6.98 -25.73 -0.37
N ILE A 13 -7.52 -25.19 0.73
CA ILE A 13 -6.94 -25.38 2.05
C ILE A 13 -7.15 -26.82 2.56
N GLU A 14 -8.29 -27.45 2.27
CA GLU A 14 -8.54 -28.86 2.65
C GLU A 14 -7.55 -29.81 1.96
N ASP A 15 -7.26 -29.58 0.68
CA ASP A 15 -6.29 -30.37 -0.09
C ASP A 15 -4.86 -30.24 0.49
N VAL A 16 -4.51 -29.08 1.04
CA VAL A 16 -3.18 -28.82 1.64
C VAL A 16 -3.09 -29.37 3.06
N LEU A 17 -4.05 -29.03 3.91
CA LEU A 17 -4.01 -29.36 5.35
C LEU A 17 -4.48 -30.77 5.67
N GLN A 18 -5.21 -31.41 4.74
CA GLN A 18 -5.89 -32.69 4.93
C GLN A 18 -6.80 -32.69 6.17
N ASP A 19 -7.37 -31.52 6.49
CA ASP A 19 -8.26 -31.28 7.64
C ASP A 19 -9.41 -30.35 7.24
N ALA A 20 -10.54 -30.95 6.89
CA ALA A 20 -11.76 -30.23 6.49
C ALA A 20 -12.28 -29.26 7.57
N ALA A 21 -12.08 -29.57 8.86
CA ALA A 21 -12.59 -28.74 9.94
C ALA A 21 -11.78 -27.44 10.06
N ILE A 22 -10.47 -27.52 9.89
CA ILE A 22 -9.60 -26.34 9.87
C ILE A 22 -9.77 -25.56 8.58
N ALA A 23 -9.82 -26.23 7.43
CA ALA A 23 -10.04 -25.60 6.13
C ALA A 23 -11.30 -24.75 6.11
N LYS A 24 -12.42 -25.30 6.59
CA LYS A 24 -13.68 -24.58 6.74
C LYS A 24 -13.57 -23.36 7.67
N ARG A 25 -12.84 -23.47 8.79
CA ARG A 25 -12.64 -22.35 9.71
C ARG A 25 -11.84 -21.21 9.07
N LEU A 26 -10.83 -21.54 8.27
CA LEU A 26 -10.00 -20.57 7.54
C LEU A 26 -10.75 -19.94 6.38
N ALA A 27 -11.46 -20.73 5.58
CA ALA A 27 -12.28 -20.25 4.47
C ALA A 27 -13.37 -19.29 4.96
N ALA A 28 -13.99 -19.56 6.11
CA ALA A 28 -14.97 -18.65 6.72
C ALA A 28 -14.39 -17.28 7.14
N GLN A 29 -13.07 -17.09 7.09
CA GLN A 29 -12.41 -15.79 7.30
C GLN A 29 -12.16 -15.03 5.99
N ALA A 30 -12.47 -15.63 4.83
CA ALA A 30 -12.24 -15.00 3.54
C ALA A 30 -13.00 -13.67 3.44
N ARG A 31 -12.40 -12.70 2.76
CA ARG A 31 -12.96 -11.35 2.64
C ARG A 31 -13.25 -11.01 1.18
N PRO A 32 -14.40 -10.37 0.89
CA PRO A 32 -14.69 -9.88 -0.44
C PRO A 32 -13.70 -8.77 -0.82
N ALA A 33 -13.26 -8.79 -2.07
CA ALA A 33 -12.34 -7.82 -2.64
C ALA A 33 -12.70 -7.54 -4.10
N ILE A 34 -12.14 -6.46 -4.64
CA ILE A 34 -12.17 -6.17 -6.07
C ILE A 34 -10.72 -6.20 -6.58
N TRP A 35 -10.42 -7.14 -7.47
CA TRP A 35 -9.18 -7.13 -8.25
C TRP A 35 -9.29 -6.08 -9.35
N LEU A 36 -8.22 -5.31 -9.53
CA LEU A 36 -8.08 -4.31 -10.58
C LEU A 36 -7.18 -4.89 -11.67
N GLU A 37 -7.78 -5.28 -12.79
CA GLU A 37 -7.02 -5.62 -13.99
C GLU A 37 -6.61 -4.32 -14.69
N THR A 38 -5.31 -4.10 -14.88
CA THR A 38 -4.78 -2.80 -15.36
C THR A 38 -4.38 -2.84 -16.83
N ALA A 39 -4.72 -1.76 -17.55
CA ALA A 39 -4.23 -1.50 -18.89
C ALA A 39 -3.72 -0.05 -19.01
N LEU A 40 -2.56 0.13 -19.65
CA LEU A 40 -2.04 1.46 -19.94
C LEU A 40 -3.00 2.22 -20.85
N ALA A 41 -3.41 3.42 -20.44
CA ALA A 41 -4.27 4.27 -21.25
C ALA A 41 -3.43 5.03 -22.29
N GLU A 42 -3.75 4.87 -23.58
CA GLU A 42 -3.12 5.63 -24.66
C GLU A 42 -3.45 7.13 -24.58
N ASP A 43 -4.70 7.45 -24.23
CA ASP A 43 -5.16 8.81 -23.94
C ASP A 43 -5.97 8.80 -22.64
N GLU A 44 -5.42 9.43 -21.59
CA GLU A 44 -6.09 9.53 -20.30
C GLU A 44 -7.44 10.26 -20.38
N ALA A 45 -7.66 11.11 -21.39
CA ALA A 45 -8.95 11.77 -21.60
C ALA A 45 -10.11 10.78 -21.86
N GLU A 46 -9.80 9.56 -22.29
CA GLU A 46 -10.79 8.49 -22.49
C GLU A 46 -11.24 7.85 -21.17
N ILE A 47 -10.43 7.94 -20.11
CA ILE A 47 -10.86 7.53 -18.77
C ILE A 47 -11.89 8.54 -18.25
N ALA A 48 -13.13 8.08 -18.07
CA ALA A 48 -14.22 8.93 -17.58
C ALA A 48 -13.89 9.54 -16.21
N ILE A 49 -14.23 10.83 -16.05
CA ILE A 49 -14.03 11.59 -14.80
C ILE A 49 -14.65 10.85 -13.61
N GLY A 50 -13.88 10.69 -12.53
CA GLY A 50 -14.30 10.03 -11.31
C GLY A 50 -14.27 8.51 -11.38
N SER A 51 -13.73 7.89 -12.43
CA SER A 51 -13.56 6.43 -12.51
C SER A 51 -12.42 5.92 -11.62
N THR A 52 -12.52 4.66 -11.20
CA THR A 52 -11.40 3.93 -10.60
C THR A 52 -10.25 3.82 -11.59
N LYS A 53 -9.04 4.19 -11.18
CA LYS A 53 -7.81 4.13 -11.97
C LYS A 53 -6.57 4.18 -11.07
N LEU A 54 -5.43 3.74 -11.59
CA LEU A 54 -4.11 3.94 -10.97
C LEU A 54 -3.28 4.91 -11.82
N GLY A 55 -2.45 5.73 -11.19
CA GLY A 55 -1.62 6.73 -11.87
C GLY A 55 -2.41 7.79 -12.67
N GLY A 56 -1.68 8.65 -13.37
CA GLY A 56 -2.22 9.75 -14.18
C GLY A 56 -2.55 11.00 -13.37
N LEU A 57 -3.64 11.66 -13.73
CA LEU A 57 -4.12 12.90 -13.13
C LEU A 57 -5.35 12.64 -12.24
N PRO A 58 -5.40 13.15 -10.99
CA PRO A 58 -6.57 12.97 -10.14
C PRO A 58 -7.77 13.77 -10.66
N ASP A 59 -8.97 13.24 -10.45
CA ASP A 59 -10.21 14.01 -10.61
C ASP A 59 -10.65 14.53 -9.23
N LEU A 60 -10.49 15.83 -9.00
CA LEU A 60 -10.79 16.46 -7.71
C LEU A 60 -11.87 17.54 -7.86
N PRO A 61 -12.64 17.85 -6.80
CA PRO A 61 -13.51 19.01 -6.80
C PRO A 61 -12.73 20.32 -7.04
N ALA A 62 -13.36 21.28 -7.71
CA ALA A 62 -12.79 22.59 -7.91
C ALA A 62 -12.40 23.26 -6.57
N GLY A 63 -11.17 23.78 -6.50
CA GLY A 63 -10.65 24.50 -5.33
C GLY A 63 -9.98 23.62 -4.26
N VAL A 64 -9.98 22.29 -4.42
CA VAL A 64 -9.14 21.42 -3.57
C VAL A 64 -7.67 21.74 -3.85
N VAL A 65 -6.92 21.99 -2.77
CA VAL A 65 -5.48 22.23 -2.81
C VAL A 65 -4.78 20.91 -3.06
N TRP A 66 -3.74 20.92 -3.90
CA TRP A 66 -2.92 19.74 -4.15
C TRP A 66 -2.26 19.27 -2.84
N PRO A 67 -2.34 17.97 -2.48
CA PRO A 67 -1.72 17.49 -1.25
C PRO A 67 -0.19 17.64 -1.27
N GLU A 68 0.36 18.15 -0.18
CA GLU A 68 1.81 18.32 -0.01
C GLU A 68 2.29 17.57 1.22
N ARG A 69 3.45 16.92 1.07
CA ARG A 69 4.24 16.44 2.18
C ARG A 69 4.83 17.63 2.93
N GLY A 70 4.51 17.77 4.21
CA GLY A 70 5.21 18.69 5.10
C GLY A 70 6.65 18.25 5.40
N ARG A 71 7.37 19.03 6.19
CA ARG A 71 8.65 18.57 6.76
C ARG A 71 8.38 17.42 7.73
N TYR A 72 9.09 16.31 7.56
CA TYR A 72 8.99 15.17 8.47
C TYR A 72 9.25 15.58 9.94
N PRO A 73 8.43 15.12 10.90
CA PRO A 73 8.65 15.37 12.32
C PRO A 73 10.03 14.94 12.84
N ASP A 74 10.56 13.85 12.29
CA ASP A 74 11.88 13.28 12.56
C ASP A 74 12.93 13.72 11.51
N HIS A 75 12.82 14.94 10.98
CA HIS A 75 13.74 15.44 9.95
C HIS A 75 15.23 15.30 10.31
N HIS A 76 15.62 15.61 11.54
CA HIS A 76 17.02 15.57 11.97
C HIS A 76 17.67 14.19 11.80
N PRO A 77 17.09 13.08 12.30
CA PRO A 77 17.64 11.75 12.04
C PRO A 77 17.62 11.38 10.55
N ARG A 78 16.59 11.76 9.76
CA ARG A 78 16.52 11.45 8.32
C ARG A 78 17.65 12.07 7.51
N VAL A 79 17.99 13.33 7.78
CA VAL A 79 19.05 14.03 7.02
C VAL A 79 20.46 13.76 7.54
N LYS A 80 20.62 12.99 8.63
CA LYS A 80 21.92 12.81 9.28
C LYS A 80 22.94 12.15 8.34
N SER A 81 22.58 11.05 7.70
CA SER A 81 23.47 10.36 6.75
C SER A 81 23.77 11.25 5.53
N LEU A 82 22.77 11.96 5.03
CA LEU A 82 22.92 12.89 3.89
C LEU A 82 23.87 14.05 4.21
N LEU A 83 23.86 14.54 5.45
CA LEU A 83 24.81 15.55 5.91
C LEU A 83 26.24 15.00 5.93
N GLU A 84 26.43 13.75 6.36
CA GLU A 84 27.75 13.09 6.30
C GLU A 84 28.19 12.89 4.85
N ASP A 85 27.29 12.44 3.99
CA ASP A 85 27.54 12.16 2.57
C ASP A 85 27.85 13.46 1.78
N SER A 86 27.18 14.58 2.10
CA SER A 86 27.44 15.88 1.46
C SER A 86 28.72 16.57 1.95
N THR A 87 29.11 16.37 3.21
CA THR A 87 30.31 17.02 3.78
C THR A 87 31.59 16.24 3.56
N ALA A 88 31.51 14.91 3.55
CA ALA A 88 32.65 14.02 3.44
C ALA A 88 32.29 12.73 2.67
N PRO A 89 31.94 12.80 1.37
CA PRO A 89 31.49 11.64 0.59
C PRO A 89 32.53 10.51 0.58
N ASN A 90 33.82 10.85 0.55
CA ASN A 90 34.93 9.88 0.56
C ASN A 90 35.04 9.06 1.86
N LYS A 91 34.33 9.44 2.94
CA LYS A 91 34.31 8.66 4.18
C LYS A 91 33.48 7.38 4.00
N ARG A 92 32.36 7.48 3.29
CA ARG A 92 31.46 6.34 2.98
C ARG A 92 31.89 5.63 1.70
N TRP A 93 32.31 6.39 0.69
CA TRP A 93 32.76 5.87 -0.61
C TRP A 93 34.23 6.19 -0.84
N SER A 94 35.12 5.61 -0.02
CA SER A 94 36.57 5.82 -0.13
C SER A 94 37.19 5.32 -1.44
N TRP A 95 36.46 4.49 -2.18
CA TRP A 95 36.83 3.97 -3.49
C TRP A 95 36.42 4.89 -4.65
N ALA A 96 35.58 5.90 -4.39
CA ALA A 96 35.01 6.74 -5.44
C ALA A 96 36.07 7.63 -6.09
N THR A 97 35.94 7.84 -7.40
CA THR A 97 36.68 8.90 -8.10
C THR A 97 36.21 10.27 -7.63
N ALA A 98 37.01 11.32 -7.85
CA ALA A 98 36.62 12.68 -7.50
C ALA A 98 35.30 13.13 -8.16
N ALA A 99 35.02 12.68 -9.38
CA ALA A 99 33.77 12.98 -10.08
C ALA A 99 32.57 12.28 -9.42
N GLN A 100 32.70 10.99 -9.06
CA GLN A 100 31.65 10.25 -8.35
C GLN A 100 31.38 10.85 -6.97
N ALA A 101 32.44 11.20 -6.23
CA ALA A 101 32.31 11.84 -4.93
C ALA A 101 31.58 13.19 -5.00
N GLN A 102 31.76 13.94 -6.10
CA GLN A 102 31.02 15.17 -6.36
C GLN A 102 29.53 14.89 -6.66
N SER A 103 29.23 13.87 -7.49
CA SER A 103 27.85 13.42 -7.76
C SER A 103 27.10 13.06 -6.49
N PHE A 104 27.69 12.19 -5.65
CA PHE A 104 27.07 11.77 -4.38
C PHE A 104 26.82 12.94 -3.43
N ARG A 105 27.70 13.95 -3.46
CA ARG A 105 27.52 15.18 -2.68
C ARG A 105 26.36 16.01 -3.20
N GLU A 106 26.25 16.18 -4.52
CA GLU A 106 25.16 16.93 -5.16
C GLU A 106 23.81 16.24 -4.88
N GLU A 107 23.73 14.93 -5.11
CA GLU A 107 22.56 14.11 -4.79
C GLU A 107 22.15 14.24 -3.30
N ALA A 108 23.11 14.17 -2.38
CA ALA A 108 22.82 14.33 -0.96
C ALA A 108 22.28 15.72 -0.60
N LEU A 109 22.78 16.78 -1.24
CA LEU A 109 22.29 18.15 -1.02
C LEU A 109 20.88 18.35 -1.58
N GLU A 110 20.61 17.85 -2.78
CA GLU A 110 19.29 17.88 -3.41
C GLU A 110 18.26 17.10 -2.58
N HIS A 111 18.63 15.91 -2.11
CA HIS A 111 17.78 15.10 -1.22
C HIS A 111 17.50 15.83 0.10
N MET A 112 18.50 16.44 0.72
CA MET A 112 18.30 17.24 1.93
C MET A 112 17.39 18.44 1.71
N GLU A 113 17.52 19.12 0.58
CA GLU A 113 16.66 20.25 0.22
C GLU A 113 15.20 19.80 0.08
N ARG A 114 14.95 18.71 -0.64
CA ARG A 114 13.61 18.10 -0.79
C ARG A 114 13.00 17.73 0.55
N LEU A 115 13.76 17.11 1.45
CA LEU A 115 13.29 16.75 2.81
C LEU A 115 13.03 17.96 3.72
N SER A 116 13.64 19.11 3.42
CA SER A 116 13.57 20.31 4.26
C SER A 116 12.42 21.26 3.88
N GLN A 117 11.85 21.10 2.69
CA GLN A 117 10.76 21.93 2.17
C GLN A 117 9.47 21.12 2.01
N PRO A 118 8.29 21.79 1.97
CA PRO A 118 7.08 21.16 1.47
C PRO A 118 7.29 20.62 0.05
N PHE A 119 6.75 19.44 -0.23
CA PHE A 119 6.88 18.79 -1.53
C PHE A 119 5.52 18.23 -1.96
N PRO A 120 5.02 18.49 -3.18
CA PRO A 120 3.75 17.94 -3.63
C PRO A 120 3.79 16.41 -3.66
N LEU A 121 2.73 15.75 -3.16
CA LEU A 121 2.61 14.30 -3.22
C LEU A 121 2.17 13.87 -4.63
N SER A 122 2.67 12.73 -5.09
CA SER A 122 2.28 12.15 -6.36
C SER A 122 0.92 11.45 -6.23
N PHE A 123 0.12 11.49 -7.29
CA PHE A 123 -1.15 10.77 -7.34
C PHE A 123 -0.92 9.29 -7.63
N LEU A 124 -1.47 8.41 -6.79
CA LEU A 124 -1.35 6.96 -6.93
C LEU A 124 -2.60 6.31 -7.50
N ALA A 125 -3.77 6.65 -6.96
CA ALA A 125 -4.99 5.94 -7.27
C ALA A 125 -6.23 6.78 -7.01
N GLN A 126 -7.26 6.54 -7.80
CA GLN A 126 -8.62 6.99 -7.58
C GLN A 126 -9.54 5.79 -7.52
N ILE A 127 -10.48 5.79 -6.58
CA ILE A 127 -11.40 4.68 -6.33
C ILE A 127 -12.82 5.22 -6.27
N ASN A 128 -13.68 4.73 -7.16
CA ASN A 128 -15.10 5.05 -7.15
C ASN A 128 -15.89 3.94 -6.45
N PHE A 129 -16.41 4.23 -5.26
CA PHE A 129 -17.11 3.21 -4.47
C PHE A 129 -18.41 2.70 -5.11
N ALA A 130 -19.05 3.50 -5.97
CA ALA A 130 -20.21 3.04 -6.73
C ALA A 130 -19.81 2.02 -7.81
N GLN A 131 -18.65 2.19 -8.45
CA GLN A 131 -18.11 1.21 -9.40
C GLN A 131 -17.73 -0.10 -8.70
N LEU A 132 -17.10 -0.04 -7.51
CA LEU A 132 -16.77 -1.25 -6.75
C LEU A 132 -18.01 -2.08 -6.44
N ARG A 133 -19.08 -1.44 -5.94
CA ARG A 133 -20.33 -2.13 -5.60
C ARG A 133 -21.07 -2.66 -6.81
N ALA A 134 -20.89 -2.03 -7.97
CA ALA A 134 -21.42 -2.53 -9.24
C ALA A 134 -20.65 -3.76 -9.73
N ALA A 135 -19.33 -3.82 -9.49
CA ALA A 135 -18.49 -4.96 -9.84
C ALA A 135 -18.77 -6.18 -8.97
N GLY A 136 -19.02 -6.00 -7.66
CA GLY A 136 -19.47 -7.08 -6.80
C GLY A 136 -19.45 -6.78 -5.30
N PRO A 137 -19.47 -7.83 -4.45
CA PRO A 137 -19.41 -7.70 -3.02
C PRO A 137 -18.12 -7.00 -2.57
N VAL A 138 -18.25 -6.13 -1.58
CA VAL A 138 -17.15 -5.47 -0.85
C VAL A 138 -17.50 -5.44 0.63
N ASP A 139 -16.55 -5.11 1.50
CA ASP A 139 -16.81 -4.92 2.94
C ASP A 139 -17.99 -3.94 3.14
N GLU A 140 -18.90 -4.29 4.05
CA GLU A 140 -20.14 -3.54 4.28
C GLU A 140 -19.88 -2.09 4.71
N ASP A 141 -18.77 -1.85 5.41
CA ASP A 141 -18.40 -0.54 5.95
C ASP A 141 -17.86 0.41 4.86
N PHE A 142 -17.55 -0.08 3.66
CA PHE A 142 -17.11 0.76 2.54
C PHE A 142 -18.22 1.77 2.18
N PRO A 143 -17.90 2.99 1.73
CA PRO A 143 -18.89 3.91 1.19
C PRO A 143 -19.77 3.26 0.10
N HIS A 144 -21.02 3.71 0.00
CA HIS A 144 -21.92 3.29 -1.09
C HIS A 144 -21.64 4.03 -2.41
N SER A 145 -21.08 5.22 -2.29
CA SER A 145 -20.75 6.14 -3.37
C SER A 145 -19.62 7.07 -2.93
N GLY A 146 -19.21 7.95 -3.83
CA GLY A 146 -18.10 8.86 -3.61
C GLY A 146 -16.79 8.33 -4.18
N VAL A 147 -15.80 9.22 -4.22
CA VAL A 147 -14.49 8.98 -4.82
C VAL A 147 -13.41 9.17 -3.76
N LEU A 148 -12.54 8.17 -3.62
CA LEU A 148 -11.31 8.25 -2.84
C LEU A 148 -10.15 8.60 -3.77
N SER A 149 -9.29 9.53 -3.39
CA SER A 149 -8.04 9.84 -4.09
C SER A 149 -6.87 9.62 -3.14
N VAL A 150 -5.88 8.85 -3.57
CA VAL A 150 -4.70 8.47 -2.78
C VAL A 150 -3.47 9.16 -3.37
N PHE A 151 -2.73 9.86 -2.52
CA PHE A 151 -1.48 10.53 -2.86
C PHE A 151 -0.36 10.06 -1.94
N PHE A 152 0.83 9.87 -2.49
CA PHE A 152 1.99 9.36 -1.76
C PHE A 152 3.29 10.00 -2.25
N ASP A 153 4.30 10.07 -1.37
CA ASP A 153 5.63 10.53 -1.73
C ASP A 153 6.39 9.43 -2.47
N LEU A 154 6.24 9.40 -3.80
CA LEU A 154 6.89 8.42 -4.68
C LEU A 154 8.41 8.55 -4.71
N VAL A 155 8.96 9.70 -4.30
CA VAL A 155 10.39 9.97 -4.37
C VAL A 155 11.09 9.51 -3.09
N GLU A 156 10.47 9.74 -1.93
CA GLU A 156 11.00 9.28 -0.64
C GLU A 156 10.61 7.84 -0.28
N GLN A 157 9.46 7.36 -0.77
CA GLN A 157 8.90 6.02 -0.52
C GLN A 157 9.10 5.51 0.93
N PRO A 158 8.63 6.25 1.95
CA PRO A 158 8.76 5.77 3.32
C PRO A 158 8.00 4.46 3.53
N TRP A 159 8.58 3.57 4.33
CA TRP A 159 8.09 2.20 4.49
C TRP A 159 6.87 2.08 5.41
N GLY A 160 6.58 3.11 6.21
CA GLY A 160 5.46 3.11 7.16
C GLY A 160 5.84 2.71 8.59
N TYR A 161 7.11 2.35 8.82
CA TYR A 161 7.62 1.95 10.14
C TYR A 161 7.63 3.08 11.18
N ASP A 162 7.70 4.34 10.75
CA ASP A 162 7.77 5.49 11.65
C ASP A 162 6.45 6.27 11.66
N PRO A 163 5.90 6.64 12.84
CA PRO A 163 4.75 7.54 12.91
C PRO A 163 4.93 8.86 12.12
N ALA A 164 6.16 9.32 11.94
CA ALA A 164 6.50 10.48 11.13
C ALA A 164 6.25 10.28 9.63
N ASP A 165 6.19 9.04 9.14
CA ASP A 165 5.93 8.71 7.73
C ASP A 165 4.51 9.11 7.30
N ALA A 166 3.58 9.31 8.25
CA ALA A 166 2.21 9.71 7.97
C ALA A 166 2.09 11.00 7.14
N THR A 167 3.10 11.90 7.18
CA THR A 167 3.07 13.11 6.34
C THR A 167 3.26 12.84 4.85
N ALA A 168 3.74 11.66 4.48
CA ALA A 168 4.00 11.26 3.09
C ALA A 168 2.77 10.67 2.39
N LEU A 169 1.63 10.60 3.07
CA LEU A 169 0.38 10.06 2.57
C LEU A 169 -0.72 11.11 2.72
N ALA A 170 -1.53 11.28 1.68
CA ALA A 170 -2.80 11.97 1.79
C ALA A 170 -3.89 11.16 1.11
N VAL A 171 -4.99 10.95 1.84
CA VAL A 171 -6.16 10.24 1.34
C VAL A 171 -7.36 11.17 1.43
N LEU A 172 -7.91 11.53 0.28
CA LEU A 172 -9.05 12.45 0.17
C LEU A 172 -10.29 11.65 -0.19
N PHE A 173 -11.40 11.89 0.52
CA PHE A 173 -12.70 11.31 0.18
C PHE A 173 -13.69 12.41 -0.18
N HIS A 174 -14.33 12.26 -1.33
CA HIS A 174 -15.34 13.17 -1.84
C HIS A 174 -16.65 12.43 -2.05
N GLU A 175 -17.64 12.72 -1.20
CA GLU A 175 -18.94 12.03 -1.24
C GLU A 175 -19.74 12.34 -2.52
N GLU A 176 -19.63 13.58 -3.01
CA GLU A 176 -20.26 14.05 -4.24
C GLU A 176 -19.29 13.99 -5.42
N ALA A 177 -19.47 13.01 -6.32
CA ALA A 177 -18.64 12.84 -7.51
C ALA A 177 -19.06 13.72 -8.70
N SER A 178 -20.14 14.49 -8.58
CA SER A 178 -20.78 15.21 -9.70
C SER A 178 -20.07 16.52 -10.10
N SER A 179 -19.08 16.98 -9.33
CA SER A 179 -18.35 18.23 -9.54
C SER A 179 -16.83 18.03 -9.67
N LEU A 180 -16.40 16.83 -10.04
CA LEU A 180 -14.97 16.52 -10.20
C LEU A 180 -14.44 17.09 -11.53
N GLU A 181 -13.20 17.56 -11.49
CA GLU A 181 -12.46 18.03 -12.65
C GLU A 181 -11.08 17.38 -12.64
N ARG A 182 -10.58 16.97 -13.82
CA ARG A 182 -9.22 16.47 -13.95
C ARG A 182 -8.23 17.57 -13.63
N ARG A 183 -7.33 17.32 -12.69
CA ARG A 183 -6.38 18.33 -12.19
C ARG A 183 -5.03 18.16 -12.86
N GLU A 184 -4.49 19.25 -13.37
CA GLU A 184 -3.12 19.26 -13.88
C GLU A 184 -2.10 18.99 -12.77
N LEU A 185 -1.07 18.23 -13.11
CA LEU A 185 0.03 17.90 -12.22
C LEU A 185 0.82 19.18 -11.84
N PRO A 186 1.25 19.38 -10.58
CA PRO A 186 2.14 20.47 -10.21
C PRO A 186 3.44 20.47 -11.01
N LYS A 187 3.96 21.65 -11.36
CA LYS A 187 5.18 21.81 -12.17
C LYS A 187 6.38 21.04 -11.61
N VAL A 188 6.54 21.03 -10.29
CA VAL A 188 7.61 20.30 -9.59
C VAL A 188 7.55 18.79 -9.88
N LEU A 189 6.35 18.22 -9.95
CA LEU A 189 6.17 16.80 -10.28
C LEU A 189 6.33 16.53 -11.78
N GLN A 190 5.93 17.46 -12.65
CA GLN A 190 6.16 17.35 -14.10
C GLN A 190 7.66 17.36 -14.47
N GLU A 191 8.49 17.98 -13.64
CA GLU A 191 9.93 18.10 -13.85
C GLU A 191 10.73 16.93 -13.26
N LEU A 192 10.06 15.98 -12.57
CA LEU A 192 10.71 14.76 -12.09
C LEU A 192 11.10 13.83 -13.26
N ASP A 193 12.18 13.07 -13.04
CA ASP A 193 12.61 12.02 -13.96
C ASP A 193 11.50 11.01 -14.26
N GLU A 194 11.57 10.39 -15.44
CA GLU A 194 10.58 9.43 -15.95
C GLU A 194 10.28 8.29 -14.97
N GLN A 195 11.28 7.83 -14.21
CA GLN A 195 11.11 6.77 -13.20
C GLN A 195 10.15 7.13 -12.05
N TRP A 196 9.84 8.42 -11.85
CA TRP A 196 8.92 8.90 -10.82
C TRP A 196 7.56 9.31 -11.39
N GLN A 197 7.37 9.17 -12.71
CA GLN A 197 6.11 9.45 -13.38
C GLN A 197 5.22 8.22 -13.36
N THR A 198 3.94 8.40 -13.06
CA THR A 198 2.94 7.33 -13.05
C THR A 198 1.93 7.57 -14.15
N PRO A 199 2.09 7.00 -15.36
CA PRO A 199 1.07 7.10 -16.40
C PRO A 199 -0.27 6.49 -15.94
N ALA A 200 -1.35 6.90 -16.60
CA ALA A 200 -2.69 6.44 -16.25
C ALA A 200 -2.91 4.98 -16.67
N LEU A 201 -3.29 4.15 -15.70
CA LEU A 201 -3.80 2.81 -15.90
C LEU A 201 -5.31 2.82 -15.76
N ALA A 202 -6.02 2.47 -16.83
CA ALA A 202 -7.44 2.14 -16.77
C ALA A 202 -7.60 0.79 -16.03
N CYS A 203 -8.66 0.67 -15.24
CA CYS A 203 -8.93 -0.54 -14.46
C CYS A 203 -10.24 -1.20 -14.90
N GLU A 204 -10.18 -2.48 -15.25
CA GLU A 204 -11.33 -3.37 -15.23
C GLU A 204 -11.46 -3.99 -13.83
N LEU A 205 -12.70 -4.04 -13.31
CA LEU A 205 -12.96 -4.41 -11.92
C LEU A 205 -13.58 -5.79 -11.86
N HIS A 206 -12.90 -6.72 -11.18
CA HIS A 206 -13.33 -8.10 -11.03
C HIS A 206 -13.59 -8.43 -9.57
N ALA A 207 -14.80 -8.87 -9.25
CA ALA A 207 -15.12 -9.32 -7.90
C ALA A 207 -14.37 -10.62 -7.57
N CYS A 208 -13.76 -10.67 -6.39
CA CYS A 208 -13.08 -11.85 -5.90
C CYS A 208 -13.19 -11.97 -4.37
N CYS A 209 -12.62 -13.04 -3.83
CA CYS A 209 -12.50 -13.31 -2.41
C CYS A 209 -11.05 -13.72 -2.12
N THR A 210 -10.48 -13.20 -1.03
CA THR A 210 -9.08 -13.48 -0.69
C THR A 210 -8.99 -14.22 0.66
N PRO A 211 -8.06 -15.19 0.78
CA PRO A 211 -7.91 -16.00 1.99
C PRO A 211 -7.20 -15.22 3.11
N LEU A 212 -7.39 -15.67 4.35
CA LEU A 212 -6.70 -15.10 5.52
C LEU A 212 -5.19 -15.38 5.44
N PRO A 213 -4.32 -14.36 5.52
CA PRO A 213 -2.88 -14.55 5.54
C PRO A 213 -2.43 -15.16 6.86
N MET A 214 -1.49 -16.10 6.76
CA MET A 214 -0.80 -16.62 7.94
C MET A 214 -0.08 -15.49 8.69
N GLU A 215 0.19 -15.72 9.97
CA GLU A 215 0.94 -14.82 10.85
C GLU A 215 0.33 -13.42 11.05
N SER A 216 -0.79 -13.11 10.39
CA SER A 216 -1.57 -11.91 10.66
C SER A 216 -2.14 -11.92 12.07
N ALA A 217 -2.40 -10.75 12.65
CA ALA A 217 -3.06 -10.67 13.95
C ALA A 217 -4.41 -11.42 13.97
N GLN A 218 -5.14 -11.43 12.85
CA GLN A 218 -6.37 -12.20 12.73
C GLN A 218 -6.11 -13.71 12.75
N TRP A 219 -5.07 -14.20 12.07
CA TRP A 219 -4.67 -15.61 12.12
C TRP A 219 -4.38 -16.07 13.55
N GLU A 220 -3.54 -15.32 14.28
CA GLU A 220 -3.20 -15.61 15.67
C GLU A 220 -4.44 -15.65 16.58
N SER A 221 -5.41 -14.77 16.34
CA SER A 221 -6.65 -14.70 17.13
C SER A 221 -7.53 -15.95 17.03
N LEU A 222 -7.37 -16.76 15.97
CA LEU A 222 -8.15 -17.99 15.79
C LEU A 222 -7.69 -19.12 16.71
N GLY A 223 -6.48 -19.02 17.29
CA GLY A 223 -5.90 -20.05 18.15
C GLY A 223 -5.88 -21.43 17.48
N LEU A 224 -5.47 -21.48 16.21
CA LEU A 224 -5.39 -22.73 15.46
C LEU A 224 -4.28 -23.61 16.04
N ASN A 225 -4.55 -24.92 16.12
CA ASN A 225 -3.59 -25.90 16.59
C ASN A 225 -3.20 -26.82 15.43
N LEU A 226 -2.40 -26.27 14.52
CA LEU A 226 -1.80 -26.98 13.39
C LEU A 226 -0.60 -27.80 13.88
N SER A 227 -0.38 -28.98 13.30
CA SER A 227 0.90 -29.67 13.45
C SER A 227 2.02 -28.92 12.72
N ASP A 228 3.28 -29.24 13.03
CA ASP A 228 4.42 -28.65 12.32
C ASP A 228 4.32 -28.93 10.80
N GLU A 229 3.93 -30.16 10.41
CA GLU A 229 3.73 -30.52 9.01
C GLU A 229 2.60 -29.73 8.33
N GLN A 230 1.54 -29.41 9.07
CA GLN A 230 0.43 -28.59 8.56
C GLN A 230 0.84 -27.12 8.41
N ASN A 231 1.65 -26.60 9.33
CA ASN A 231 2.21 -25.25 9.20
C ASN A 231 3.10 -25.14 7.98
N ASP A 232 4.03 -26.10 7.81
CA ASP A 232 4.94 -26.13 6.66
C ASP A 232 4.15 -26.26 5.34
N ALA A 233 3.17 -27.17 5.27
CA ALA A 233 2.34 -27.35 4.07
C ALA A 233 1.54 -26.09 3.72
N PHE A 234 0.97 -25.40 4.72
CA PHE A 234 0.25 -24.15 4.49
C PHE A 234 1.20 -23.02 4.08
N ALA A 235 2.42 -22.98 4.63
CA ALA A 235 3.47 -22.04 4.23
C ALA A 235 3.86 -22.22 2.77
N ASP A 236 4.15 -23.44 2.35
CA ASP A 236 4.47 -23.75 0.96
C ASP A 236 3.31 -23.37 0.03
N TRP A 237 2.07 -23.77 0.35
CA TRP A 237 0.89 -23.40 -0.43
C TRP A 237 0.69 -21.89 -0.51
N TRP A 238 0.86 -21.18 0.60
CA TRP A 238 0.70 -19.73 0.62
C TRP A 238 1.72 -19.07 -0.28
N MET A 239 3.00 -19.46 -0.20
CA MET A 239 4.06 -18.88 -1.00
C MET A 239 3.87 -19.14 -2.49
N ASP A 240 3.46 -20.35 -2.88
CA ASP A 240 3.18 -20.72 -4.27
C ASP A 240 1.96 -19.94 -4.84
N GLU A 241 0.88 -19.79 -4.07
CA GLU A 241 -0.33 -19.09 -4.52
C GLU A 241 -0.24 -17.56 -4.39
N ALA A 242 0.72 -17.06 -3.60
CA ALA A 242 0.98 -15.65 -3.32
C ALA A 242 1.86 -14.96 -4.37
N GLU A 243 2.32 -15.66 -5.42
CA GLU A 243 3.11 -15.11 -6.54
C GLU A 243 2.37 -14.06 -7.40
N ASN A 244 1.36 -13.38 -6.86
CA ASN A 244 0.82 -12.13 -7.36
C ASN A 244 1.77 -10.94 -7.05
N GLY A 245 3.08 -11.14 -7.21
CA GLY A 245 4.13 -10.27 -6.64
C GLY A 245 4.30 -8.94 -7.40
N SER A 246 4.32 -9.01 -8.73
CA SER A 246 4.56 -7.86 -9.61
C SER A 246 4.02 -8.13 -11.03
N SER A 247 3.36 -7.13 -11.63
CA SER A 247 2.95 -7.18 -13.03
C SER A 247 4.13 -6.73 -13.90
N GLU A 248 4.69 -7.67 -14.67
CA GLU A 248 5.89 -7.51 -15.51
C GLU A 248 5.63 -8.04 -16.93
N GLU A 249 6.42 -7.58 -17.89
CA GLU A 249 6.32 -7.92 -19.32
C GLU A 249 4.91 -7.74 -19.94
N GLY A 250 4.14 -6.80 -19.41
CA GLY A 250 2.77 -6.49 -19.81
C GLY A 250 1.69 -7.44 -19.27
N GLU A 251 2.05 -8.45 -18.48
CA GLU A 251 1.09 -9.38 -17.86
C GLU A 251 0.51 -8.80 -16.56
N ASP A 252 -0.75 -9.12 -16.26
CA ASP A 252 -1.37 -8.75 -14.98
C ASP A 252 -1.19 -9.87 -13.96
N ALA A 253 -0.28 -9.65 -13.00
CA ALA A 253 -0.02 -10.61 -11.93
C ALA A 253 -1.08 -10.59 -10.82
N CYS A 254 -2.23 -9.95 -11.04
CA CYS A 254 -3.31 -9.88 -10.07
C CYS A 254 -2.89 -9.21 -8.75
N CYS A 255 -1.96 -8.25 -8.81
CA CYS A 255 -1.28 -7.64 -7.67
C CYS A 255 -1.99 -6.40 -7.10
N HIS A 256 -3.00 -5.86 -7.80
CA HIS A 256 -3.76 -4.67 -7.40
C HIS A 256 -5.15 -5.02 -6.87
N ARG A 257 -5.49 -4.60 -5.65
CA ARG A 257 -6.78 -4.96 -5.04
C ARG A 257 -7.35 -3.87 -4.15
N ILE A 258 -8.67 -3.86 -4.05
CA ILE A 258 -9.42 -3.02 -3.12
C ILE A 258 -10.18 -3.93 -2.14
N GLY A 259 -10.00 -3.69 -0.85
CA GLY A 259 -10.56 -4.56 0.21
C GLY A 259 -9.86 -5.92 0.29
N GLY A 260 -10.55 -6.90 0.87
CA GLY A 260 -9.99 -8.22 1.11
C GLY A 260 -8.97 -8.30 2.24
N TRP A 261 -8.26 -9.42 2.26
CA TRP A 261 -6.96 -9.60 2.89
C TRP A 261 -5.81 -9.28 1.93
N PRO A 262 -4.66 -8.80 2.44
CA PRO A 262 -3.45 -8.56 1.66
C PRO A 262 -2.79 -9.87 1.21
N THR A 263 -1.80 -9.77 0.33
CA THR A 263 -0.79 -10.82 0.11
C THR A 263 0.54 -10.31 0.68
N PRO A 264 0.83 -10.50 1.98
CA PRO A 264 2.01 -9.93 2.61
C PRO A 264 3.31 -10.49 2.00
N VAL A 265 4.34 -9.65 1.94
CA VAL A 265 5.70 -10.03 1.51
C VAL A 265 6.62 -10.23 2.72
N GLN A 266 6.47 -9.40 3.77
CA GLN A 266 7.35 -9.39 4.95
C GLN A 266 6.62 -9.65 6.28
N GLY A 267 5.37 -10.11 6.22
CA GLY A 267 4.58 -10.52 7.39
C GLY A 267 3.53 -9.50 7.84
N ASP A 268 3.17 -9.58 9.13
CA ASP A 268 1.97 -8.92 9.69
C ASP A 268 2.01 -7.39 9.68
N MET A 269 1.05 -6.80 8.97
CA MET A 269 0.84 -5.35 8.93
C MET A 269 -0.24 -4.87 9.90
N GLN A 270 -1.10 -5.75 10.42
CA GLN A 270 -2.16 -5.35 11.34
C GLN A 270 -1.56 -4.88 12.67
N THR A 271 -0.61 -5.64 13.22
CA THR A 271 0.12 -5.25 14.43
C THR A 271 1.00 -4.03 14.18
N GLU A 272 1.64 -3.95 13.01
CA GLU A 272 2.44 -2.79 12.62
C GLU A 272 1.61 -1.50 12.66
N CYS A 273 0.47 -1.50 11.97
CA CYS A 273 -0.41 -0.33 11.90
C CYS A 273 -0.90 0.08 13.29
N ALA A 274 -1.25 -0.87 14.15
CA ALA A 274 -1.66 -0.57 15.53
C ALA A 274 -0.54 0.11 16.34
N LEU A 275 0.69 -0.40 16.24
CA LEU A 275 1.86 0.15 16.94
C LEU A 275 2.25 1.53 16.42
N VAL A 276 2.32 1.70 15.10
CA VAL A 276 2.68 2.97 14.44
C VAL A 276 1.63 4.04 14.73
N ALA A 277 0.34 3.69 14.63
CA ALA A 277 -0.74 4.62 14.97
C ALA A 277 -0.74 5.03 16.46
N ALA A 278 -0.23 4.17 17.34
CA ALA A 278 -0.01 4.48 18.76
C ALA A 278 1.29 5.27 19.03
N GLY A 279 2.08 5.60 17.99
CA GLY A 279 3.27 6.43 18.10
C GLY A 279 4.57 5.65 18.34
N HIS A 280 4.61 4.35 17.98
CA HIS A 280 5.79 3.52 18.14
C HIS A 280 6.49 3.24 16.81
N TYR A 281 7.81 3.39 16.79
CA TYR A 281 8.65 3.01 15.66
C TYR A 281 8.81 1.48 15.57
N CYS A 282 8.52 0.90 14.41
CA CYS A 282 8.52 -0.54 14.17
C CYS A 282 9.77 -1.07 13.45
N GLY A 283 10.55 -0.22 12.77
CA GLY A 283 11.63 -0.65 11.86
C GLY A 283 12.86 -1.27 12.51
N ASN A 284 12.83 -1.57 13.82
CA ASN A 284 13.87 -2.34 14.52
C ASN A 284 13.31 -3.54 15.31
N GLY A 285 12.03 -3.86 15.17
CA GLY A 285 11.40 -5.00 15.84
C GLY A 285 11.05 -4.80 17.32
N ASN A 286 11.59 -3.78 18.00
CA ASN A 286 11.47 -3.66 19.46
C ASN A 286 10.03 -3.46 19.95
N ALA A 287 9.20 -2.74 19.18
CA ALA A 287 7.81 -2.45 19.55
C ALA A 287 6.95 -3.74 19.63
N TYR A 288 7.19 -4.68 18.71
CA TYR A 288 6.47 -5.96 18.63
C TYR A 288 6.63 -6.81 19.89
N GLY A 289 7.84 -6.86 20.46
CA GLY A 289 8.14 -7.66 21.66
C GLY A 289 7.89 -6.97 22.99
N ASN A 290 7.55 -5.67 23.01
CA ASN A 290 7.44 -4.91 24.26
C ASN A 290 6.19 -5.30 25.07
N PRO A 291 6.30 -5.85 26.30
CA PRO A 291 5.15 -6.25 27.10
C PRO A 291 4.20 -5.10 27.45
N ALA A 292 4.72 -3.86 27.57
CA ALA A 292 3.90 -2.68 27.87
C ALA A 292 2.96 -2.28 26.72
N LEU A 293 3.19 -2.80 25.52
CA LEU A 293 2.40 -2.49 24.32
C LEU A 293 1.38 -3.60 24.00
N GLN A 294 1.16 -4.56 24.90
CA GLN A 294 0.20 -5.65 24.67
C GLN A 294 -1.19 -5.12 24.34
N SER A 295 -1.71 -4.15 25.09
CA SER A 295 -3.03 -3.58 24.84
C SER A 295 -3.15 -2.86 23.50
N VAL A 296 -2.04 -2.42 22.91
CA VAL A 296 -2.02 -1.84 21.56
C VAL A 296 -2.10 -2.96 20.52
N ARG A 297 -1.30 -4.01 20.67
CA ARG A 297 -1.33 -5.19 19.78
C ARG A 297 -2.68 -5.90 19.81
N ASP A 298 -3.36 -5.91 20.95
CA ASP A 298 -4.71 -6.48 21.09
C ASP A 298 -5.76 -5.76 20.19
N THR A 299 -5.45 -4.57 19.67
CA THR A 299 -6.31 -3.83 18.71
C THR A 299 -5.97 -4.07 17.24
N ALA A 300 -4.96 -4.89 16.94
CA ALA A 300 -4.47 -5.10 15.57
C ALA A 300 -5.56 -5.60 14.61
N THR A 301 -6.47 -6.46 15.06
CA THR A 301 -7.56 -6.99 14.24
C THR A 301 -8.61 -5.94 13.81
N ASP A 302 -8.59 -4.74 14.39
CA ASP A 302 -9.42 -3.60 13.96
C ASP A 302 -8.98 -3.03 12.60
N TRP A 303 -7.75 -3.33 12.16
CA TRP A 303 -7.19 -2.81 10.91
C TRP A 303 -7.61 -3.66 9.72
N LEU A 304 -8.07 -2.96 8.68
CA LEU A 304 -8.59 -3.51 7.43
C LEU A 304 -7.78 -2.95 6.26
N LEU A 305 -7.58 -3.78 5.24
CA LEU A 305 -6.98 -3.35 3.99
C LEU A 305 -8.01 -2.54 3.19
N LEU A 306 -7.62 -1.33 2.76
CA LEU A 306 -8.37 -0.52 1.80
C LEU A 306 -7.91 -0.79 0.37
N LEU A 307 -6.60 -0.79 0.15
CA LEU A 307 -5.99 -0.83 -1.17
C LEU A 307 -4.64 -1.52 -1.09
N GLN A 308 -4.37 -2.42 -2.04
CA GLN A 308 -3.06 -3.00 -2.32
C GLN A 308 -2.68 -2.60 -3.73
N ILE A 309 -1.47 -2.06 -3.90
CA ILE A 309 -0.88 -1.73 -5.21
C ILE A 309 0.45 -2.47 -5.28
N GLY A 310 0.54 -3.47 -6.15
CA GLY A 310 1.80 -4.16 -6.42
C GLY A 310 2.71 -3.34 -7.33
N THR A 311 3.93 -3.85 -7.53
CA THR A 311 4.79 -3.35 -8.61
C THR A 311 4.09 -3.66 -9.95
N ASP A 312 4.04 -2.67 -10.84
CA ASP A 312 3.39 -2.78 -12.16
C ASP A 312 4.12 -1.90 -13.16
N GLU A 313 4.88 -2.54 -14.04
CA GLU A 313 5.70 -1.86 -15.04
C GLU A 313 4.86 -0.99 -15.99
N LYS A 314 3.61 -1.37 -16.28
CA LYS A 314 2.73 -0.64 -17.20
C LYS A 314 2.50 0.78 -16.68
N GLY A 315 2.40 0.92 -15.35
CA GLY A 315 2.14 2.18 -14.66
C GLY A 315 3.39 2.88 -14.12
N GLY A 316 4.59 2.37 -14.41
CA GLY A 316 5.82 2.85 -13.77
C GLY A 316 5.82 2.71 -12.24
N LEU A 317 5.03 1.77 -11.70
CA LEU A 317 4.88 1.57 -10.26
C LEU A 317 5.95 0.58 -9.79
N ASN A 318 6.91 1.03 -8.99
CA ASN A 318 8.01 0.21 -8.50
C ASN A 318 8.25 0.43 -7.01
N TRP A 319 8.22 -0.67 -6.25
CA TRP A 319 8.32 -0.65 -4.78
C TRP A 319 9.50 -1.50 -4.30
N GLY A 320 10.71 -0.96 -4.36
CA GLY A 320 11.91 -1.68 -3.94
C GLY A 320 12.21 -2.88 -4.85
N ASP A 321 12.42 -4.06 -4.26
CA ASP A 321 12.64 -5.30 -5.02
C ASP A 321 11.28 -5.97 -5.28
N ASN A 322 10.56 -5.48 -6.30
CA ASN A 322 9.25 -5.98 -6.73
C ASN A 322 8.21 -6.09 -5.61
N GLY A 323 8.21 -5.12 -4.70
CA GLY A 323 7.32 -5.08 -3.56
C GLY A 323 5.92 -4.58 -3.87
N GLN A 324 5.22 -4.18 -2.81
CA GLN A 324 3.84 -3.72 -2.84
C GLN A 324 3.58 -2.65 -1.76
N LEU A 325 2.64 -1.76 -2.05
CA LEU A 325 2.05 -0.82 -1.10
C LEU A 325 0.72 -1.33 -0.58
N TYR A 326 0.47 -1.14 0.72
CA TYR A 326 -0.77 -1.49 1.38
C TYR A 326 -1.31 -0.30 2.16
N LEU A 327 -2.51 0.15 1.79
CA LEU A 327 -3.25 1.16 2.53
C LEU A 327 -4.18 0.47 3.52
N TRP A 328 -3.99 0.77 4.81
CA TRP A 328 -4.76 0.22 5.92
C TRP A 328 -5.58 1.31 6.61
N ILE A 329 -6.72 0.94 7.17
CA ILE A 329 -7.56 1.81 8.00
C ILE A 329 -8.18 1.02 9.14
N ARG A 330 -8.44 1.68 10.28
CA ARG A 330 -9.25 1.06 11.33
C ARG A 330 -10.71 1.03 10.91
N ARG A 331 -11.43 -0.03 11.27
CA ARG A 331 -12.86 -0.19 10.97
C ARG A 331 -13.71 1.01 11.41
N ASP A 332 -13.48 1.53 12.61
CA ASP A 332 -14.22 2.69 13.11
C ASP A 332 -13.92 3.99 12.33
N ASP A 333 -12.69 4.15 11.82
CA ASP A 333 -12.31 5.28 10.97
C ASP A 333 -12.97 5.19 9.59
N LEU A 334 -13.03 3.98 9.01
CA LEU A 334 -13.73 3.73 7.76
C LEU A 334 -15.23 4.06 7.86
N ARG A 335 -15.89 3.60 8.93
CA ARG A 335 -17.30 3.90 9.22
C ARG A 335 -17.54 5.39 9.38
N ALA A 336 -16.62 6.08 10.06
CA ALA A 336 -16.66 7.51 10.30
C ALA A 336 -16.14 8.37 9.14
N ARG A 337 -15.72 7.75 8.02
CA ARG A 337 -15.13 8.41 6.83
C ARG A 337 -13.87 9.24 7.15
N ARG A 338 -13.12 8.85 8.17
CA ARG A 338 -11.85 9.48 8.58
C ARG A 338 -10.66 8.88 7.83
N PHE A 339 -10.66 9.04 6.51
CA PHE A 339 -9.61 8.49 5.65
C PHE A 339 -8.23 9.12 5.88
N ASP A 340 -8.18 10.30 6.51
CA ASP A 340 -6.94 10.93 7.01
C ASP A 340 -6.25 10.11 8.12
N GLN A 341 -6.94 9.13 8.70
CA GLN A 341 -6.38 8.19 9.68
C GLN A 341 -5.80 6.93 9.05
N ALA A 342 -5.85 6.78 7.72
CA ALA A 342 -5.23 5.65 7.05
C ALA A 342 -3.71 5.60 7.29
N ARG A 343 -3.14 4.41 7.18
CA ARG A 343 -1.70 4.15 7.23
C ARG A 343 -1.28 3.41 5.99
N LEU A 344 -0.11 3.73 5.48
CA LEU A 344 0.48 3.03 4.37
C LEU A 344 1.67 2.21 4.87
N VAL A 345 1.79 0.99 4.37
CA VAL A 345 2.92 0.09 4.61
C VAL A 345 3.50 -0.30 3.24
N LEU A 346 4.83 -0.32 3.14
CA LEU A 346 5.56 -0.85 1.99
C LEU A 346 6.29 -2.11 2.42
N GLN A 347 6.14 -3.20 1.66
CA GLN A 347 6.94 -4.41 1.81
C GLN A 347 7.53 -4.81 0.46
N CYS A 348 8.77 -5.31 0.42
CA CYS A 348 9.41 -5.84 -0.79
C CYS A 348 10.18 -7.14 -0.48
N TYR A 349 10.57 -7.85 -1.54
CA TYR A 349 11.24 -9.16 -1.43
C TYR A 349 12.68 -9.08 -0.93
#